data_AF-A0A9D9S2F6-F1
#
_entry.id   AF-A0A9D9S2F6-F1
#
_cell.length_a   1.000
_cell.length_b   1.000
_cell.length_c   1.000
_cell.angle_alpha   90.00
_cell.angle_beta   90.00
_cell.angle_gamma   90.00
#
_symmetry.space_group_name_H-M   'P 1'
#
loop_
_entity.id
_entity.type
_entity.pdbx_description
1 polymer ?
#
loop_
_entity_poly.entity_id
_entity_poly.type
_entity_poly.pdbx_seq_one_letter_code
_entity_poly.pdbx_strand_id
1 'polypeptide(L)'
;MKPAAVLVGLACAALAPGTLGATAPAKMKVSTAKTVAAKKTVAVKKPLPARKTVPAPSSASAKVADPTRIKPAPVPAPAEADSSRDERELVKMPSSARLAMRAEMRDRMAALDAVLQRLNAGQVVEAGQIAQLRLGVAVWGKHDRLPNAARPEQYMPPAMQSLAFDGYKAASDFATVALTGDQHTVTAMLPQLTGSCAHCHQAYRIR
;
A
#
# COMPACT_ATOMS: atom_id res chain seq x y z
N MET A 1 -3.73 42.52 46.84
CA MET A 1 -4.93 42.88 46.06
C MET A 1 -5.36 41.66 45.24
N LYS A 2 -6.41 40.96 45.69
CA LYS A 2 -7.31 40.09 44.90
C LYS A 2 -8.51 40.96 44.47
N PRO A 3 -9.36 40.64 43.47
CA PRO A 3 -9.89 39.31 43.09
C PRO A 3 -9.94 39.13 41.54
N ALA A 4 -10.59 38.19 40.86
CA ALA A 4 -11.65 37.24 41.18
C ALA A 4 -11.59 36.04 40.22
N ALA A 5 -11.95 34.86 40.72
CA ALA A 5 -12.31 33.70 39.92
C ALA A 5 -13.76 33.85 39.45
N VAL A 6 -14.07 33.41 38.22
CA VAL A 6 -15.42 33.03 37.82
C VAL A 6 -15.35 31.65 37.20
N LEU A 7 -16.22 30.80 37.72
CA LEU A 7 -16.37 29.38 37.53
C LEU A 7 -17.75 29.16 36.90
N VAL A 8 -17.90 28.06 36.18
CA VAL A 8 -19.17 27.39 35.79
C VAL A 8 -19.84 27.88 34.49
N GLY A 9 -20.02 26.92 33.59
CA GLY A 9 -20.90 27.02 32.42
C GLY A 9 -20.89 25.78 31.54
N LEU A 10 -21.05 24.60 32.15
CA LEU A 10 -21.21 23.33 31.44
C LEU A 10 -22.58 23.32 30.75
N ALA A 11 -22.63 23.66 29.45
CA ALA A 11 -23.84 23.53 28.64
C ALA A 11 -23.77 22.25 27.80
N CYS A 12 -24.44 21.22 28.30
CA CYS A 12 -24.76 19.97 27.62
C CYS A 12 -25.78 20.28 26.50
N ALA A 13 -25.36 20.25 25.24
CA ALA A 13 -26.27 20.30 24.10
C ALA A 13 -26.57 18.87 23.64
N ALA A 14 -27.65 18.31 24.18
CA ALA A 14 -28.26 17.09 23.69
C ALA A 14 -28.87 17.34 22.31
N LEU A 15 -28.20 16.88 21.25
CA LEU A 15 -28.77 16.78 19.91
C LEU A 15 -29.70 15.57 19.88
N ALA A 16 -31.00 15.85 19.75
CA ALA A 16 -32.05 14.86 19.58
C ALA A 16 -31.84 13.99 18.32
N PRO A 17 -32.20 12.69 18.36
CA PRO A 17 -32.18 11.84 17.18
C PRO A 17 -33.32 12.23 16.23
N GLY A 18 -32.94 12.73 15.05
CA GLY A 18 -33.84 12.95 13.92
C GLY A 18 -34.49 11.66 13.45
N THR A 19 -35.78 11.76 13.19
CA THR A 19 -36.70 10.68 12.87
C THR A 19 -36.38 9.99 11.55
N LEU A 20 -36.35 8.66 11.61
CA LEU A 20 -36.27 7.74 10.47
C LEU A 20 -37.50 7.91 9.57
N GLY A 21 -37.32 8.56 8.42
CA GLY A 21 -38.27 8.53 7.31
C GLY A 21 -38.20 7.18 6.60
N ALA A 22 -39.15 6.30 6.93
CA ALA A 22 -39.38 5.05 6.21
C ALA A 22 -39.85 5.35 4.78
N THR A 23 -38.97 5.15 3.80
CA THR A 23 -39.36 5.07 2.38
C THR A 23 -39.49 3.60 2.00
N ALA A 24 -40.66 3.26 1.45
CA ALA A 24 -41.03 1.91 1.05
C ALA A 24 -40.13 1.39 -0.08
N PRO A 25 -39.75 0.09 -0.09
CA PRO A 25 -38.99 -0.47 -1.19
C PRO A 25 -39.90 -0.71 -2.41
N ALA A 26 -39.59 -0.03 -3.50
CA ALA A 26 -40.14 -0.32 -4.82
C ALA A 26 -39.75 -1.75 -5.23
N LYS A 27 -40.76 -2.56 -5.55
CA LYS A 27 -40.62 -3.92 -6.04
C LYS A 27 -39.99 -3.91 -7.43
N MET A 28 -38.67 -4.11 -7.50
CA MET A 28 -37.98 -4.39 -8.76
C MET A 28 -38.07 -5.89 -9.05
N LYS A 29 -38.77 -6.23 -10.12
CA LYS A 29 -38.92 -7.60 -10.62
C LYS A 29 -37.55 -8.09 -11.13
N VAL A 30 -36.95 -9.03 -10.42
CA VAL A 30 -35.80 -9.79 -10.91
C VAL A 30 -36.29 -10.69 -12.05
N SER A 31 -35.82 -10.40 -13.26
CA SER A 31 -36.00 -11.26 -14.43
C SER A 31 -34.99 -12.39 -14.34
N THR A 32 -35.49 -13.62 -14.26
CA THR A 32 -34.74 -14.87 -14.27
C THR A 32 -34.19 -15.14 -15.67
N ALA A 33 -32.91 -14.82 -15.88
CA ALA A 33 -32.18 -15.19 -17.09
C ALA A 33 -31.24 -16.38 -16.82
N LYS A 34 -31.77 -17.56 -17.14
CA LYS A 34 -31.14 -18.70 -17.84
C LYS A 34 -29.75 -19.16 -17.38
N THR A 35 -29.77 -20.29 -16.67
CA THR A 35 -28.69 -21.26 -16.50
C THR A 35 -27.99 -21.56 -17.82
N VAL A 36 -26.69 -21.29 -17.90
CA VAL A 36 -25.81 -21.81 -18.95
C VAL A 36 -25.11 -23.04 -18.42
N ALA A 37 -25.32 -24.15 -19.13
CA ALA A 37 -24.86 -25.48 -18.81
C ALA A 37 -23.33 -25.57 -18.68
N ALA A 38 -22.91 -26.30 -17.66
CA ALA A 38 -21.54 -26.76 -17.43
C ALA A 38 -21.03 -27.54 -18.66
N LYS A 39 -19.95 -27.04 -19.27
CA LYS A 39 -19.18 -27.79 -20.26
C LYS A 39 -17.89 -28.33 -19.61
N LYS A 40 -17.92 -29.65 -19.45
CA LYS A 40 -16.84 -30.64 -19.63
C LYS A 40 -15.51 -30.39 -18.91
N THR A 41 -15.35 -31.16 -17.84
CA THR A 41 -14.08 -31.56 -17.24
C THR A 41 -13.13 -32.14 -18.29
N VAL A 42 -11.92 -31.58 -18.36
CA VAL A 42 -10.76 -32.21 -19.00
C VAL A 42 -9.96 -32.89 -17.90
N ALA A 43 -9.88 -34.22 -18.00
CA ALA A 43 -9.08 -35.05 -17.13
C ALA A 43 -7.58 -34.83 -17.42
N VAL A 44 -6.86 -34.27 -16.46
CA VAL A 44 -5.38 -34.33 -16.43
C VAL A 44 -4.98 -35.62 -15.75
N LYS A 45 -4.34 -36.51 -16.51
CA LYS A 45 -3.77 -37.76 -16.02
C LYS A 45 -2.34 -37.54 -15.51
N LYS A 46 -2.06 -38.25 -14.41
CA LYS A 46 -0.79 -38.63 -13.75
C LYS A 46 -0.19 -37.68 -12.68
N PRO A 47 0.00 -38.19 -11.44
CA PRO A 47 0.77 -37.50 -10.40
C PRO A 47 2.27 -37.51 -10.70
N LEU A 48 2.95 -36.40 -10.39
CA LEU A 48 4.41 -36.36 -10.29
C LEU A 48 4.88 -37.17 -9.07
N PRO A 49 6.04 -37.85 -9.15
CA PRO A 49 6.58 -38.64 -8.04
C PRO A 49 7.02 -37.75 -6.87
N ALA A 50 6.73 -38.24 -5.66
CA ALA A 50 7.07 -37.62 -4.39
C ALA A 50 8.55 -37.26 -4.30
N ARG A 51 8.84 -35.97 -4.17
CA ARG A 51 10.17 -35.47 -3.80
C ARG A 51 10.42 -35.86 -2.34
N LYS A 52 11.42 -36.72 -2.12
CA LYS A 52 11.89 -37.09 -0.78
C LYS A 52 12.22 -35.82 0.01
N THR A 53 11.53 -35.62 1.11
CA THR A 53 11.85 -34.63 2.12
C THR A 53 13.14 -35.05 2.81
N VAL A 54 14.19 -34.24 2.63
CA VAL A 54 15.37 -34.29 3.50
C VAL A 54 14.97 -33.60 4.82
N PRO A 55 15.16 -34.23 5.99
CA PRO A 55 14.89 -33.58 7.26
C PRO A 55 15.76 -32.33 7.41
N ALA A 56 15.13 -31.22 7.81
CA ALA A 56 15.87 -30.05 8.29
C ALA A 56 16.70 -30.46 9.52
N PRO A 57 17.98 -30.02 9.64
CA PRO A 57 18.71 -30.23 10.87
C PRO A 57 18.00 -29.50 12.02
N SER A 58 17.72 -30.27 13.07
CA SER A 58 17.15 -29.82 14.34
C SER A 58 17.91 -28.61 14.87
N SER A 59 17.19 -27.56 15.24
CA SER A 59 17.72 -26.38 15.91
C SER A 59 18.23 -26.79 17.30
N ALA A 60 19.50 -27.19 17.37
CA ALA A 60 20.19 -27.28 18.65
C ALA A 60 20.30 -25.87 19.22
N SER A 61 19.65 -25.65 20.37
CA SER A 61 19.72 -24.42 21.15
C SER A 61 21.18 -24.05 21.39
N ALA A 62 21.67 -23.04 20.68
CA ALA A 62 22.94 -22.42 20.99
C ALA A 62 22.83 -21.78 22.38
N LYS A 63 23.60 -22.31 23.33
CA LYS A 63 23.84 -21.69 24.64
C LYS A 63 24.26 -20.24 24.41
N VAL A 64 23.53 -19.30 25.02
CA VAL A 64 23.90 -17.89 25.07
C VAL A 64 25.32 -17.79 25.63
N ALA A 65 26.25 -17.27 24.82
CA ALA A 65 27.60 -17.00 25.24
C ALA A 65 27.62 -15.81 26.21
N ASP A 66 28.42 -15.93 27.26
CA ASP A 66 28.71 -14.90 28.25
C ASP A 66 29.17 -13.59 27.56
N PRO A 67 28.55 -12.42 27.85
CA PRO A 67 28.81 -11.16 27.13
C PRO A 67 30.23 -10.60 27.36
N THR A 68 31.03 -11.21 28.23
CA THR A 68 32.31 -10.66 28.68
C THR A 68 33.53 -11.08 27.86
N ARG A 69 33.36 -11.83 26.76
CA ARG A 69 34.50 -12.37 25.98
C ARG A 69 34.36 -12.21 24.46
N ILE A 70 34.12 -10.99 23.98
CA ILE A 70 34.35 -10.65 22.56
C ILE A 70 35.53 -9.69 22.51
N LYS A 71 36.70 -10.18 22.08
CA LYS A 71 37.83 -9.31 21.73
C LYS A 71 37.44 -8.50 20.48
N PRO A 72 37.71 -7.18 20.40
CA PRO A 72 37.47 -6.43 19.18
C PRO A 72 38.27 -7.03 18.03
N ALA A 73 37.59 -7.39 16.95
CA ALA A 73 38.26 -7.70 15.69
C ALA A 73 38.99 -6.44 15.18
N PRO A 74 40.16 -6.59 14.53
CA PRO A 74 40.84 -5.45 13.93
C PRO A 74 39.91 -4.74 12.93
N VAL A 75 39.77 -3.44 13.11
CA VAL A 75 38.96 -2.58 12.24
C VAL A 75 39.61 -2.59 10.85
N PRO A 76 38.94 -3.04 9.79
CA PRO A 76 39.46 -2.88 8.44
C PRO A 76 39.59 -1.37 8.14
N ALA A 77 40.69 -0.99 7.48
CA ALA A 77 40.90 0.35 6.96
C ALA A 77 39.64 0.83 6.21
N PRO A 78 39.31 2.14 6.23
CA PRO A 78 38.16 2.64 5.51
C PRO A 78 38.28 2.21 4.06
N ALA A 79 37.36 1.33 3.63
CA ALA A 79 37.12 1.10 2.23
C ALA A 79 36.90 2.48 1.62
N GLU A 80 37.69 2.83 0.60
CA GLU A 80 37.42 4.00 -0.22
C GLU A 80 35.94 3.94 -0.59
N ALA A 81 35.20 4.98 -0.21
CA ALA A 81 33.81 5.08 -0.58
C ALA A 81 33.79 5.08 -2.11
N ASP A 82 33.38 3.96 -2.69
CA ASP A 82 32.97 3.91 -4.07
C ASP A 82 31.78 4.87 -4.17
N SER A 83 32.08 6.12 -4.50
CA SER A 83 31.10 7.15 -4.82
C SER A 83 30.56 6.83 -6.21
N SER A 84 30.05 5.61 -6.39
CA SER A 84 29.40 5.18 -7.61
C SER A 84 28.36 6.24 -7.92
N ARG A 85 28.52 6.88 -9.08
CA ARG A 85 27.58 7.88 -9.54
C ARG A 85 26.22 7.21 -9.56
N ASP A 86 25.26 7.76 -8.82
CA ASP A 86 23.88 7.26 -8.81
C ASP A 86 23.36 7.22 -10.25
N GLU A 87 23.28 6.00 -10.80
CA GLU A 87 22.99 5.71 -12.21
C GLU A 87 21.54 6.01 -12.58
N ARG A 88 20.69 6.26 -11.57
CA ARG A 88 19.29 6.63 -11.78
C ARG A 88 19.16 7.95 -12.52
N GLU A 89 18.19 8.01 -13.41
CA GLU A 89 17.85 9.21 -14.16
C GLU A 89 17.41 10.32 -13.19
N LEU A 90 18.09 11.46 -13.24
CA LEU A 90 17.71 12.64 -12.49
C LEU A 90 16.58 13.38 -13.22
N VAL A 91 15.38 13.29 -12.66
CA VAL A 91 14.22 14.05 -13.15
C VAL A 91 14.30 15.47 -12.60
N LYS A 92 14.68 16.41 -13.47
CA LYS A 92 14.85 17.83 -13.11
C LYS A 92 13.49 18.50 -13.00
N MET A 93 13.19 19.06 -11.83
CA MET A 93 11.99 19.86 -11.62
C MET A 93 12.18 20.94 -10.53
N PRO A 94 11.36 22.00 -10.51
CA PRO A 94 11.40 23.02 -9.47
C PRO A 94 11.15 22.45 -8.08
N SER A 95 11.60 23.19 -7.05
CA SER A 95 11.46 22.78 -5.64
C SER A 95 10.02 22.49 -5.24
N SER A 96 9.05 23.26 -5.73
CA SER A 96 7.62 23.08 -5.46
C SER A 96 7.12 21.72 -5.95
N ALA A 97 7.47 21.32 -7.18
CA ALA A 97 7.13 20.01 -7.73
C ALA A 97 7.81 18.86 -6.98
N ARG A 98 9.10 19.00 -6.63
CA ARG A 98 9.79 17.97 -5.81
C ARG A 98 9.13 17.78 -4.44
N LEU A 99 8.67 18.86 -3.82
CA LEU A 99 7.99 18.80 -2.52
C LEU A 99 6.61 18.14 -2.64
N ALA A 100 5.83 18.48 -3.67
CA ALA A 100 4.53 17.85 -3.93
C ALA A 100 4.69 16.34 -4.15
N MET A 101 5.62 15.92 -5.02
CA MET A 101 5.89 14.51 -5.27
C MET A 101 6.38 13.77 -4.01
N ARG A 102 7.26 14.38 -3.20
CA ARG A 102 7.70 13.77 -1.93
C ARG A 102 6.57 13.66 -0.91
N ALA A 103 5.67 14.64 -0.84
CA ALA A 103 4.48 14.52 -0.01
C ALA A 103 3.62 13.34 -0.47
N GLU A 104 3.38 13.22 -1.78
CA GLU A 104 2.68 12.07 -2.32
C GLU A 104 3.33 10.73 -1.99
N MET A 105 4.64 10.57 -2.21
CA MET A 105 5.32 9.31 -1.93
C MET A 105 5.19 8.91 -0.46
N ARG A 106 5.29 9.87 0.47
CA ARG A 106 5.08 9.61 1.91
C ARG A 106 3.65 9.21 2.21
N ASP A 107 2.66 9.90 1.63
CA ASP A 107 1.25 9.56 1.82
C ASP A 107 0.92 8.16 1.30
N ARG A 108 1.50 7.78 0.15
CA ARG A 108 1.36 6.44 -0.44
C ARG A 108 2.01 5.38 0.44
N MET A 109 3.20 5.64 0.98
CA MET A 109 3.86 4.72 1.92
C MET A 109 3.03 4.54 3.20
N ALA A 110 2.46 5.61 3.75
CA ALA A 110 1.57 5.52 4.92
C ALA A 110 0.27 4.76 4.61
N ALA A 111 -0.29 4.90 3.40
CA ALA A 111 -1.45 4.13 2.99
C ALA A 111 -1.11 2.64 2.79
N LEU A 112 0.06 2.31 2.24
CA LEU A 112 0.53 0.93 2.10
C LEU A 112 0.71 0.26 3.47
N ASP A 113 1.34 0.94 4.43
CA ASP A 113 1.46 0.46 5.81
C ASP A 113 0.08 0.17 6.43
N ALA A 114 -0.88 1.08 6.25
CA ALA A 114 -2.25 0.85 6.73
C ALA A 114 -2.92 -0.36 6.04
N VAL A 115 -2.73 -0.57 4.74
CA VAL A 115 -3.20 -1.77 4.03
C VAL A 115 -2.61 -3.04 4.65
N LEU A 116 -1.29 -3.06 4.88
CA LEU A 116 -0.60 -4.21 5.45
C LEU A 116 -1.07 -4.53 6.87
N GLN A 117 -1.30 -3.50 7.70
CA GLN A 117 -1.85 -3.68 9.04
C GLN A 117 -3.25 -4.30 9.01
N ARG A 118 -4.13 -3.84 8.10
CA ARG A 118 -5.47 -4.41 7.93
C ARG A 118 -5.43 -5.86 7.45
N LEU A 119 -4.58 -6.17 6.45
CA LEU A 119 -4.39 -7.55 6.01
C LEU A 119 -3.90 -8.46 7.13
N ASN A 120 -2.92 -8.02 7.93
CA ASN A 120 -2.40 -8.79 9.05
C ASN A 120 -3.46 -9.01 10.15
N ALA A 121 -4.40 -8.08 10.30
CA ALA A 121 -5.53 -8.21 11.22
C ALA A 121 -6.72 -9.02 10.66
N GLY A 122 -6.61 -9.57 9.43
CA GLY A 122 -7.72 -10.26 8.75
C GLY A 122 -8.83 -9.33 8.23
N GLN A 123 -8.61 -8.01 8.28
CA GLN A 123 -9.54 -6.96 7.85
C GLN A 123 -9.39 -6.69 6.36
N VAL A 124 -9.65 -7.71 5.53
CA VAL A 124 -9.35 -7.68 4.09
C VAL A 124 -10.15 -6.62 3.35
N VAL A 125 -11.43 -6.49 3.66
CA VAL A 125 -12.31 -5.53 2.99
C VAL A 125 -11.87 -4.10 3.31
N GLU A 126 -11.49 -3.82 4.55
CA GLU A 126 -10.95 -2.52 4.98
C GLU A 126 -9.60 -2.22 4.31
N ALA A 127 -8.75 -3.23 4.14
CA ALA A 127 -7.52 -3.10 3.36
C ALA A 127 -7.83 -2.68 1.91
N GLY A 128 -8.86 -3.28 1.31
CA GLY A 128 -9.35 -2.93 -0.03
C GLY A 128 -9.86 -1.49 -0.12
N GLN A 129 -10.64 -1.04 0.85
CA GLN A 129 -11.12 0.35 0.91
C GLN A 129 -9.97 1.35 0.99
N ILE A 130 -8.97 1.08 1.82
CA ILE A 130 -7.78 1.95 1.93
C ILE A 130 -7.03 1.97 0.60
N ALA A 131 -6.79 0.82 -0.02
CA ALA A 131 -6.12 0.73 -1.31
C ALA A 131 -6.88 1.52 -2.40
N GLN A 132 -8.20 1.37 -2.49
CA GLN A 132 -9.03 2.09 -3.46
C GLN A 132 -8.97 3.62 -3.26
N LEU A 133 -9.16 4.07 -2.02
CA LEU A 133 -9.32 5.49 -1.69
C LEU A 133 -8.01 6.26 -1.62
N ARG A 134 -6.86 5.59 -1.41
CA ARG A 134 -5.58 6.26 -1.15
C ARG A 134 -4.45 5.86 -2.07
N LEU A 135 -4.55 4.73 -2.78
CA LEU A 135 -3.50 4.23 -3.67
C LEU A 135 -3.97 4.06 -5.12
N GLY A 136 -5.26 3.77 -5.31
CA GLY A 136 -5.89 3.46 -6.58
C GLY A 136 -6.12 4.67 -7.49
N VAL A 137 -6.60 4.41 -8.71
CA VAL A 137 -6.77 5.41 -9.78
C VAL A 137 -7.64 6.62 -9.38
N ALA A 138 -8.50 6.51 -8.37
CA ALA A 138 -9.35 7.59 -7.89
C ALA A 138 -8.56 8.79 -7.33
N VAL A 139 -7.32 8.58 -6.88
CA VAL A 139 -6.43 9.64 -6.40
C VAL A 139 -5.38 10.08 -7.43
N TRP A 140 -5.44 9.55 -8.65
CA TRP A 140 -4.63 10.05 -9.76
C TRP A 140 -5.00 11.51 -10.08
N GLY A 141 -4.02 12.31 -10.50
CA GLY A 141 -4.24 13.72 -10.84
C GLY A 141 -4.51 14.63 -9.64
N LYS A 142 -4.26 14.18 -8.40
CA LYS A 142 -4.46 15.03 -7.21
C LYS A 142 -3.68 16.35 -7.25
N HIS A 143 -2.57 16.39 -8.00
CA HIS A 143 -1.76 17.57 -8.21
C HIS A 143 -2.40 18.59 -9.17
N ASP A 144 -3.48 18.27 -9.87
CA ASP A 144 -4.15 19.19 -10.81
C ASP A 144 -4.69 20.45 -10.13
N ARG A 145 -4.85 20.41 -8.79
CA ARG A 145 -5.24 21.55 -7.96
C ARG A 145 -4.07 22.46 -7.57
N LEU A 146 -2.83 22.07 -7.86
CA LEU A 146 -1.65 22.86 -7.58
C LEU A 146 -1.38 23.87 -8.71
N PRO A 147 -0.68 24.99 -8.43
CA PRO A 147 -0.16 25.85 -9.49
C PRO A 147 0.66 25.04 -10.50
N ASN A 148 0.59 25.39 -11.79
CA ASN A 148 1.23 24.62 -12.86
C ASN A 148 2.66 24.23 -12.50
N ALA A 149 3.53 25.17 -12.12
CA ALA A 149 4.94 24.88 -11.80
C ALA A 149 5.17 23.84 -10.67
N ALA A 150 4.17 23.61 -9.80
CA ALA A 150 4.23 22.66 -8.69
C ALA A 150 3.69 21.25 -9.03
N ARG A 151 3.14 21.05 -10.25
CA ARG A 151 2.64 19.75 -10.72
C ARG A 151 3.81 18.86 -11.14
N PRO A 152 4.13 17.76 -10.43
CA PRO A 152 5.29 16.93 -10.76
C PRO A 152 5.20 16.27 -12.13
N GLU A 153 3.99 15.88 -12.56
CA GLU A 153 3.74 15.04 -13.73
C GLU A 153 4.30 15.62 -15.02
N GLN A 154 4.25 16.93 -15.20
CA GLN A 154 4.73 17.60 -16.41
C GLN A 154 6.26 17.52 -16.59
N TYR A 155 7.01 17.25 -15.52
CA TYR A 155 8.46 17.15 -15.55
C TYR A 155 8.94 15.70 -15.65
N MET A 156 8.04 14.73 -15.40
CA MET A 156 8.37 13.31 -15.44
C MET A 156 8.52 12.85 -16.89
N PRO A 157 9.56 12.06 -17.23
CA PRO A 157 9.63 11.43 -18.55
C PRO A 157 8.42 10.49 -18.76
N PRO A 158 7.96 10.26 -19.99
CA PRO A 158 6.78 9.45 -20.26
C PRO A 158 6.82 8.06 -19.61
N ALA A 159 7.99 7.40 -19.60
CA ALA A 159 8.16 6.11 -18.96
C ALA A 159 7.90 6.15 -17.44
N MET A 160 8.29 7.22 -16.75
CA MET A 160 8.00 7.42 -15.33
C MET A 160 6.51 7.68 -15.10
N GLN A 161 5.85 8.44 -15.99
CA GLN A 161 4.40 8.68 -15.90
C GLN A 161 3.60 7.38 -16.07
N SER A 162 3.95 6.55 -17.05
CA SER A 162 3.34 5.24 -17.26
C SER A 162 3.53 4.33 -16.05
N LEU A 163 4.76 4.24 -15.54
CA LEU A 163 5.09 3.44 -14.36
C LEU A 163 4.31 3.92 -13.12
N ALA A 164 4.20 5.24 -12.93
CA ALA A 164 3.39 5.80 -11.86
C ALA A 164 1.93 5.35 -12.02
N PHE A 165 1.33 5.59 -13.19
CA PHE A 165 -0.07 5.25 -13.47
C PHE A 165 -0.38 3.76 -13.30
N ASP A 166 0.52 2.87 -13.75
CA ASP A 166 0.38 1.43 -13.56
C ASP A 166 0.37 1.03 -12.08
N GLY A 167 1.10 1.76 -11.22
CA GLY A 167 1.00 1.62 -9.77
C GLY A 167 -0.39 1.95 -9.21
N TYR A 168 -1.09 2.95 -9.75
CA TYR A 168 -2.48 3.25 -9.35
C TYR A 168 -3.44 2.17 -9.85
N LYS A 169 -3.24 1.63 -11.06
CA LYS A 169 -4.05 0.50 -11.56
C LYS A 169 -3.87 -0.74 -10.70
N ALA A 170 -2.63 -1.12 -10.38
CA ALA A 170 -2.33 -2.28 -9.54
C ALA A 170 -3.01 -2.15 -8.16
N ALA A 171 -3.02 -0.94 -7.58
CA ALA A 171 -3.74 -0.69 -6.33
C ALA A 171 -5.27 -0.79 -6.48
N SER A 172 -5.83 -0.37 -7.62
CA SER A 172 -7.25 -0.55 -7.92
C SER A 172 -7.63 -2.02 -8.13
N ASP A 173 -6.80 -2.80 -8.83
CA ASP A 173 -7.02 -4.23 -9.02
C ASP A 173 -6.93 -4.99 -7.68
N PHE A 174 -5.91 -4.66 -6.87
CA PHE A 174 -5.78 -5.15 -5.50
C PHE A 174 -7.05 -4.84 -4.70
N ALA A 175 -7.55 -3.60 -4.77
CA ALA A 175 -8.74 -3.19 -4.04
C ALA A 175 -9.99 -3.98 -4.48
N THR A 176 -10.19 -4.20 -5.79
CA THR A 176 -11.32 -4.99 -6.31
C THR A 176 -11.33 -6.39 -5.71
N VAL A 177 -10.18 -7.06 -5.63
CA VAL A 177 -10.08 -8.40 -5.02
C VAL A 177 -10.28 -8.32 -3.50
N ALA A 178 -9.60 -7.39 -2.83
CA ALA A 178 -9.68 -7.22 -1.39
C ALA A 178 -11.13 -6.97 -0.89
N LEU A 179 -11.92 -6.21 -1.65
CA LEU A 179 -13.33 -5.93 -1.33
C LEU A 179 -14.22 -7.18 -1.36
N THR A 180 -13.76 -8.29 -1.95
CA THR A 180 -14.47 -9.59 -1.88
C THR A 180 -14.17 -10.36 -0.58
N GLY A 181 -13.16 -9.94 0.19
CA GLY A 181 -12.68 -10.66 1.38
C GLY A 181 -11.69 -11.79 1.08
N ASP A 182 -11.27 -12.00 -0.17
CA ASP A 182 -10.30 -13.04 -0.54
C ASP A 182 -8.87 -12.70 -0.06
N GLN A 183 -8.58 -13.08 1.19
CA GLN A 183 -7.26 -12.93 1.82
C GLN A 183 -6.14 -13.60 1.02
N HIS A 184 -6.37 -14.80 0.48
CA HIS A 184 -5.30 -15.56 -0.17
C HIS A 184 -4.87 -14.88 -1.47
N THR A 185 -5.83 -14.55 -2.32
CA THR A 185 -5.55 -13.89 -3.60
C THR A 185 -4.98 -12.50 -3.38
N VAL A 186 -5.54 -11.72 -2.45
CA VAL A 186 -5.03 -10.37 -2.18
C VAL A 186 -3.59 -10.38 -1.64
N THR A 187 -3.25 -11.35 -0.78
CA THR A 187 -1.88 -11.49 -0.27
C THR A 187 -0.90 -11.83 -1.40
N ALA A 188 -1.32 -12.66 -2.36
CA ALA A 188 -0.52 -12.96 -3.55
C ALA A 188 -0.32 -11.75 -4.48
N MET A 189 -1.15 -10.71 -4.38
CA MET A 189 -1.03 -9.47 -5.18
C MET A 189 -0.09 -8.43 -4.56
N LEU A 190 0.42 -8.62 -3.35
CA LEU A 190 1.34 -7.66 -2.70
C LEU A 190 2.58 -7.28 -3.53
N PRO A 191 3.21 -8.18 -4.31
CA PRO A 191 4.29 -7.80 -5.22
C PRO A 191 3.84 -6.82 -6.31
N GLN A 192 2.61 -6.92 -6.81
CA GLN A 192 2.06 -5.98 -7.79
C GLN A 192 1.78 -4.62 -7.15
N LEU A 193 1.27 -4.61 -5.91
CA LEU A 193 0.99 -3.38 -5.17
C LEU A 193 2.26 -2.57 -4.86
N THR A 194 3.40 -3.24 -4.68
CA THR A 194 4.68 -2.61 -4.31
C THR A 194 5.65 -2.44 -5.48
N GLY A 195 5.41 -3.12 -6.62
CA GLY A 195 6.30 -3.15 -7.77
C GLY A 195 6.59 -1.76 -8.35
N SER A 196 5.58 -0.88 -8.45
CA SER A 196 5.80 0.50 -8.95
C SER A 196 6.74 1.30 -8.04
N CYS A 197 6.68 1.09 -6.72
CA CYS A 197 7.60 1.76 -5.78
C CYS A 197 9.03 1.31 -6.03
N ALA A 198 9.25 0.00 -6.18
CA ALA A 198 10.57 -0.57 -6.46
C ALA A 198 11.12 -0.09 -7.81
N HIS A 199 10.35 -0.23 -8.89
CA HIS A 199 10.79 0.16 -10.23
C HIS A 199 11.07 1.67 -10.32
N CYS A 200 10.23 2.52 -9.71
CA CYS A 200 10.46 3.97 -9.69
C CYS A 200 11.77 4.30 -8.95
N HIS A 201 11.97 3.72 -7.76
CA HIS A 201 13.16 3.99 -6.94
C HIS A 201 14.45 3.41 -7.51
N GLN A 202 14.36 2.40 -8.36
CA GLN A 202 15.49 1.81 -9.10
C GLN A 202 15.86 2.60 -10.35
N ALA A 203 14.90 3.28 -10.99
CA ALA A 203 15.13 3.98 -12.25
C ALA A 203 15.35 5.49 -12.10
N TYR A 204 14.69 6.13 -11.12
CA TYR A 204 14.61 7.58 -11.05
C TYR A 204 15.06 8.15 -9.70
N ARG A 205 15.52 9.40 -9.75
CA ARG A 205 15.77 10.25 -8.58
C ARG A 205 15.32 11.67 -8.86
N ILE A 206 14.93 12.36 -7.79
CA ILE A 206 14.21 13.65 -7.87
C ILE A 206 14.87 14.74 -7.02
N ARG A 207 16.18 14.60 -6.74
CA ARG A 207 16.93 15.28 -5.65
C ARG A 207 16.50 16.71 -5.37
#